data_AF-M6R5W0-F1
#
_entry.id   AF-M6R5W0-F1
#
_cell.length_a   1.000
_cell.length_b   1.000
_cell.length_c   1.000
_cell.angle_alpha   90.00
_cell.angle_beta   90.00
_cell.angle_gamma   90.00
#
_symmetry.space_group_name_H-M   'P 1'
#
loop_
_entity.id
_entity.type
_entity.pdbx_description
1 polymer ?
#
loop_
_entity_poly.entity_id
_entity_poly.type
_entity_poly.pdbx_seq_one_letter_code
_entity_poly.pdbx_strand_id
1 'polypeptide(L)'
;MTNFKKPIPKKSLRLKSKRSDRKNFSNDPRQKQNPLKSEWDFSKPDSFEYHASCPDGLSGLLREEVIEAGLKIISENRGGIFFQGPAKALKEFILSTGIASGISISLKYWRVENPEDLYDQALQFPFEKILNSEHSLRIDSATKDSLKDSRYATYKLKDAIFDRFRSKGKEPPKISREEPDF
;
A
#
# COMPACT_ATOMS: atom_id res chain seq x y z
N MET A 1 -58.19 -25.03 45.36
CA MET A 1 -59.29 -24.64 44.43
C MET A 1 -58.80 -23.44 43.64
N THR A 2 -58.38 -23.65 42.39
CA THR A 2 -59.08 -23.27 41.14
C THR A 2 -58.78 -21.85 40.63
N ASN A 3 -57.81 -21.79 39.71
CA ASN A 3 -57.87 -21.26 38.35
C ASN A 3 -58.58 -19.92 37.98
N PHE A 4 -57.78 -19.06 37.33
CA PHE A 4 -57.97 -18.35 36.04
C PHE A 4 -59.23 -17.49 35.77
N LYS A 5 -59.02 -16.20 35.45
CA LYS A 5 -59.00 -15.69 34.05
C LYS A 5 -58.48 -14.23 33.90
N LYS A 6 -57.56 -14.08 32.94
CA LYS A 6 -57.02 -12.98 32.08
C LYS A 6 -57.93 -11.73 31.84
N PRO A 7 -57.49 -10.59 31.19
CA PRO A 7 -56.35 -10.40 30.25
C PRO A 7 -55.54 -9.05 30.30
N ILE A 8 -54.49 -8.99 29.46
CA ILE A 8 -53.47 -7.93 29.13
C ILE A 8 -54.07 -7.03 28.00
N PRO A 9 -53.74 -5.71 27.73
CA PRO A 9 -52.39 -5.29 27.29
C PRO A 9 -51.88 -3.82 27.36
N LYS A 10 -50.54 -3.75 27.18
CA LYS A 10 -49.67 -2.70 26.59
C LYS A 10 -49.52 -1.34 27.30
N LYS A 11 -48.38 -1.15 28.00
CA LYS A 11 -47.65 0.13 28.04
C LYS A 11 -46.15 -0.09 27.86
N SER A 12 -45.62 0.65 26.91
CA SER A 12 -44.24 0.65 26.41
C SER A 12 -43.22 1.03 27.48
N LEU A 13 -42.27 0.15 27.76
CA LEU A 13 -41.04 0.51 28.48
C LEU A 13 -40.06 1.15 27.50
N ARG A 14 -39.96 2.48 27.58
CA ARG A 14 -39.06 3.31 26.79
C ARG A 14 -37.65 3.21 27.39
N LEU A 15 -36.84 2.26 26.91
CA LEU A 15 -35.40 2.23 27.21
C LEU A 15 -34.73 3.44 26.54
N LYS A 16 -34.20 4.35 27.36
CA LYS A 16 -33.42 5.51 26.92
C LYS A 16 -32.12 5.02 26.28
N SER A 17 -31.94 5.27 24.98
CA SER A 17 -30.68 5.06 24.28
C SER A 17 -29.62 6.04 24.82
N LYS A 18 -28.54 5.54 25.42
CA LYS A 18 -27.31 6.30 25.60
C LYS A 18 -26.71 6.56 24.21
N ARG A 19 -26.84 7.81 23.72
CA ARG A 19 -26.06 8.32 22.59
C ARG A 19 -24.58 8.31 23.01
N SER A 20 -23.78 7.50 22.35
CA SER A 20 -22.33 7.60 22.41
C SER A 20 -21.89 8.80 21.57
N ASP A 21 -21.09 9.67 22.17
CA ASP A 21 -20.52 10.86 21.58
C ASP A 21 -19.69 10.51 20.34
N ARG A 22 -20.23 10.87 19.16
CA ARG A 22 -19.45 10.95 17.93
C ARG A 22 -18.50 12.14 18.08
N LYS A 23 -17.25 11.89 18.50
CA LYS A 23 -16.18 12.85 18.32
C LYS A 23 -15.97 13.04 16.81
N ASN A 24 -16.26 14.25 16.36
CA ASN A 24 -16.04 14.71 15.00
C ASN A 24 -14.56 14.54 14.62
N PHE A 25 -14.28 13.68 13.65
CA PHE A 25 -12.99 13.69 12.96
C PHE A 25 -12.92 14.99 12.17
N SER A 26 -12.01 15.87 12.59
CA SER A 26 -11.63 17.07 11.86
C SER A 26 -11.12 16.69 10.47
N ASN A 27 -11.73 17.24 9.42
CA ASN A 27 -11.24 17.19 8.06
C ASN A 27 -9.87 17.90 7.97
N ASP A 28 -8.77 17.14 7.98
CA ASP A 28 -7.44 17.64 7.62
C ASP A 28 -7.40 17.85 6.08
N PRO A 29 -7.10 19.06 5.59
CA PRO A 29 -7.06 19.38 4.16
C PRO A 29 -5.94 18.65 3.38
N ARG A 30 -5.15 17.79 4.03
CA ARG A 30 -4.19 16.88 3.37
C ARG A 30 -4.79 15.54 2.92
N GLN A 31 -6.08 15.31 3.13
CA GLN A 31 -6.78 14.20 2.48
C GLN A 31 -7.03 14.50 1.00
N LYS A 32 -5.98 14.39 0.18
CA LYS A 32 -6.19 14.02 -1.23
C LYS A 32 -6.67 12.57 -1.24
N GLN A 33 -7.98 12.38 -1.12
CA GLN A 33 -8.63 11.18 -1.62
C GLN A 33 -8.34 11.15 -3.12
N ASN A 34 -7.33 10.39 -3.52
CA ASN A 34 -7.06 10.18 -4.93
C ASN A 34 -7.93 9.01 -5.41
N PRO A 35 -8.58 9.14 -6.58
CA PRO A 35 -9.73 8.33 -6.96
C PRO A 35 -9.38 6.86 -7.13
N LEU A 36 -10.40 6.02 -7.02
CA LEU A 36 -10.42 4.61 -7.41
C LEU A 36 -9.78 4.40 -8.80
N LYS A 37 -8.46 4.24 -8.87
CA LYS A 37 -7.72 3.76 -10.05
C LYS A 37 -7.51 2.26 -9.86
N SER A 38 -8.43 1.45 -10.38
CA SER A 38 -8.08 0.12 -10.91
C SER A 38 -7.22 0.36 -12.15
N GLU A 39 -6.18 -0.39 -12.48
CA GLU A 39 -5.67 -1.69 -12.03
C GLU A 39 -4.19 -1.71 -12.41
N TRP A 40 -3.37 -2.49 -11.71
CA TRP A 40 -1.92 -2.64 -11.96
C TRP A 40 -1.64 -3.31 -13.32
N ASP A 41 -1.96 -2.61 -14.40
CA ASP A 41 -1.75 -3.03 -15.78
C ASP A 41 -0.33 -2.66 -16.21
N PHE A 42 0.60 -3.58 -16.02
CA PHE A 42 2.00 -3.42 -16.41
C PHE A 42 2.20 -3.25 -17.93
N SER A 43 1.15 -3.46 -18.76
CA SER A 43 1.18 -3.10 -20.19
C SER A 43 1.24 -1.58 -20.41
N LYS A 44 0.83 -0.78 -19.42
CA LYS A 44 0.78 0.69 -19.49
C LYS A 44 1.71 1.31 -18.44
N PRO A 45 3.04 1.26 -18.69
CA PRO A 45 4.02 1.73 -17.72
C PRO A 45 3.89 3.24 -17.44
N ASP A 46 3.35 4.01 -18.38
CA ASP A 46 3.08 5.44 -18.25
C ASP A 46 2.07 5.80 -17.14
N SER A 47 1.28 4.83 -16.68
CA SER A 47 0.27 5.04 -15.65
C SER A 47 0.80 5.00 -14.20
N PHE A 48 2.04 4.54 -14.01
CA PHE A 48 2.66 4.34 -12.69
C PHE A 48 3.55 5.50 -12.26
N GLU A 49 3.72 5.61 -10.94
CA GLU A 49 4.77 6.43 -10.33
C GLU A 49 5.99 5.55 -10.03
N TYR A 50 7.15 6.03 -10.47
CA TYR A 50 8.44 5.37 -10.29
C TYR A 50 9.27 6.11 -9.26
N HIS A 51 10.15 5.40 -8.59
CA HIS A 51 11.15 5.95 -7.69
C HIS A 51 12.53 5.49 -8.13
N ALA A 52 13.41 6.42 -8.47
CA ALA A 52 14.83 6.15 -8.69
C ALA A 52 15.57 6.46 -7.41
N SER A 53 16.16 5.44 -6.78
CA SER A 53 17.03 5.62 -5.63
C SER A 53 18.42 6.07 -6.07
N CYS A 54 19.09 6.87 -5.25
CA CYS A 54 20.47 7.27 -5.46
C CYS A 54 21.24 7.36 -4.14
N PRO A 55 22.59 7.24 -4.18
CA PRO A 55 23.43 7.59 -3.04
C PRO A 55 23.23 9.05 -2.58
N ASP A 56 23.46 9.30 -1.30
CA ASP A 56 23.37 10.63 -0.71
C ASP A 56 24.29 11.62 -1.45
N GLY A 57 23.74 12.80 -1.76
CA GLY A 57 24.47 13.87 -2.45
C GLY A 57 24.37 13.86 -3.98
N LEU A 58 23.83 12.80 -4.59
CA LEU A 58 23.65 12.70 -6.04
C LEU A 58 22.23 13.02 -6.53
N SER A 59 21.29 13.32 -5.62
CA SER A 59 19.88 13.58 -5.98
C SER A 59 19.75 14.74 -6.97
N GLY A 60 20.56 15.79 -6.85
CA GLY A 60 20.56 16.92 -7.78
C GLY A 60 20.94 16.53 -9.21
N LEU A 61 21.92 15.64 -9.38
CA LEU A 61 22.34 15.18 -10.71
C LEU A 61 21.33 14.19 -11.30
N LEU A 62 20.79 13.28 -10.48
CA LEU A 62 19.71 12.38 -10.92
C LEU A 62 18.49 13.17 -11.41
N ARG A 63 18.23 14.32 -10.78
CA ARG A 63 17.12 15.20 -11.16
C ARG A 63 17.29 15.75 -12.58
N GLU A 64 18.50 16.16 -12.92
CA GLU A 64 18.84 16.65 -14.25
C GLU A 64 18.64 15.53 -15.28
N GLU A 65 19.13 14.32 -15.03
CA GLU A 65 18.93 13.16 -15.91
C GLU A 65 17.44 12.86 -16.14
N VAL A 66 16.61 12.91 -15.10
CA VAL A 66 15.16 12.67 -15.20
C VAL A 66 14.50 13.75 -16.08
N ILE A 67 14.90 15.01 -15.94
CA ILE A 67 14.36 16.11 -16.76
C ILE A 67 14.82 15.98 -18.21
N GLU A 68 16.10 15.67 -18.44
CA GLU A 68 16.68 15.47 -19.78
C GLU A 68 16.02 14.30 -20.52
N ALA A 69 15.68 13.23 -19.80
CA ALA A 69 14.91 12.11 -20.33
C ALA A 69 13.45 12.47 -20.68
N GLY A 70 12.98 13.69 -20.38
CA GLY A 70 11.62 14.13 -20.63
C GLY A 70 10.59 13.53 -19.66
N LEU A 71 11.05 13.10 -18.48
CA LEU A 71 10.19 12.56 -17.43
C LEU A 71 9.72 13.67 -16.49
N LYS A 72 8.51 13.52 -15.97
CA LYS A 72 7.90 14.47 -15.04
C LYS A 72 8.24 14.10 -13.61
N ILE A 73 8.94 14.98 -12.91
CA ILE A 73 9.20 14.84 -11.48
C ILE A 73 7.90 15.08 -10.69
N ILE A 74 7.59 14.14 -9.80
CA ILE A 74 6.46 14.20 -8.85
C ILE A 74 6.93 14.75 -7.51
N SER A 75 8.02 14.21 -6.97
CA SER A 75 8.65 14.69 -5.73
C SER A 75 10.11 14.24 -5.63
N GLU A 76 10.87 14.84 -4.73
CA GLU A 76 12.28 14.54 -4.47
C GLU A 76 12.51 14.39 -2.97
N ASN A 77 13.39 13.47 -2.59
CA ASN A 77 13.87 13.34 -1.23
C ASN A 77 15.38 13.01 -1.23
N ARG A 78 15.98 12.88 -0.04
CA ARG A 78 17.43 12.57 0.06
C ARG A 78 17.81 11.21 -0.54
N GLY A 79 16.88 10.26 -0.53
CA GLY A 79 17.09 8.90 -1.01
C GLY A 79 16.71 8.66 -2.48
N GLY A 80 16.26 9.68 -3.21
CA GLY A 80 15.87 9.52 -4.60
C GLY A 80 14.80 10.49 -5.11
N ILE A 81 14.36 10.22 -6.34
CA ILE A 81 13.40 11.04 -7.08
C ILE A 81 12.20 10.19 -7.49
N PHE A 82 11.01 10.72 -7.25
CA PHE A 82 9.76 10.18 -7.74
C PHE A 82 9.38 10.84 -9.06
N PHE A 83 9.09 10.04 -10.07
CA PHE A 83 8.81 10.53 -11.41
C PHE A 83 7.76 9.68 -12.13
N GLN A 84 7.22 10.23 -13.21
CA GLN A 84 6.29 9.58 -14.12
C GLN A 84 6.52 10.09 -15.53
N GLY A 85 6.23 9.28 -16.55
CA GLY A 85 6.36 9.74 -17.93
C GLY A 85 5.95 8.69 -18.95
N PRO A 86 6.09 9.01 -20.24
CA PRO A 86 5.72 8.08 -21.31
C PRO A 86 6.61 6.84 -21.31
N ALA A 87 6.03 5.70 -21.70
CA ALA A 87 6.69 4.39 -21.73
C ALA A 87 8.07 4.38 -22.42
N LYS A 88 8.20 5.14 -23.52
CA LYS A 88 9.44 5.22 -24.29
C LYS A 88 10.56 5.91 -23.50
N ALA A 89 10.27 7.09 -22.95
CA ALA A 89 11.22 7.85 -22.12
C ALA A 89 11.62 7.05 -20.87
N LEU A 90 10.67 6.36 -20.23
CA LEU A 90 10.96 5.50 -19.08
C LEU A 90 11.97 4.40 -19.41
N LYS A 91 11.78 3.70 -20.54
CA LYS A 91 12.69 2.64 -20.99
C LYS A 91 14.07 3.19 -21.32
N GLU A 92 14.14 4.31 -22.03
CA GLU A 92 15.39 4.97 -22.37
C GLU A 92 16.14 5.37 -21.09
N PHE A 93 15.46 6.02 -20.15
CA PHE A 93 16.03 6.41 -18.86
C PHE A 93 16.55 5.22 -18.04
N ILE A 94 15.77 4.14 -17.91
CA ILE A 94 16.18 2.93 -17.16
C ILE A 94 17.46 2.31 -17.77
N LEU A 95 17.61 2.37 -19.09
CA LEU A 95 18.77 1.80 -19.80
C LEU A 95 19.98 2.73 -19.83
N SER A 96 19.77 4.05 -19.70
CA SER A 96 20.84 5.05 -19.86
C SER A 96 21.32 5.69 -18.55
N THR A 97 20.54 5.58 -17.46
CA THR A 97 20.87 6.21 -16.17
C THR A 97 22.22 5.72 -15.64
N GLY A 98 23.13 6.65 -15.36
CA GLY A 98 24.41 6.36 -14.70
C GLY A 98 24.35 6.54 -13.18
N ILE A 99 23.31 7.22 -12.68
CA ILE A 99 23.25 7.71 -11.29
C ILE A 99 22.30 6.88 -10.43
N ALA A 100 21.15 6.47 -10.99
CA ALA A 100 20.18 5.66 -10.25
C ALA A 100 20.77 4.30 -9.84
N SER A 101 20.72 4.00 -8.55
CA SER A 101 21.15 2.70 -8.00
C SER A 101 20.07 1.62 -8.14
N GLY A 102 18.82 2.03 -8.34
CA GLY A 102 17.68 1.15 -8.49
C GLY A 102 16.43 1.94 -8.85
N ILE A 103 15.52 1.29 -9.58
CA ILE A 103 14.24 1.89 -9.99
C ILE A 103 13.12 0.97 -9.51
N SER A 104 12.19 1.52 -8.74
CA SER A 104 11.04 0.79 -8.20
C SER A 104 9.73 1.43 -8.61
N ILE A 105 8.67 0.63 -8.61
CA ILE A 105 7.30 1.07 -8.92
C ILE A 105 6.53 1.23 -7.62
N SER A 106 5.83 2.36 -7.47
CA SER A 106 4.97 2.60 -6.31
C SER A 106 3.59 1.98 -6.54
N LEU A 107 3.35 0.79 -5.98
CA LEU A 107 2.11 0.05 -6.18
C LEU A 107 0.91 0.65 -5.42
N LYS A 108 1.14 1.12 -4.19
CA LYS A 108 0.10 1.68 -3.33
C LYS A 108 0.69 2.50 -2.18
N TYR A 109 -0.05 3.53 -1.76
CA TYR A 109 0.21 4.29 -0.55
C TYR A 109 -0.91 4.07 0.47
N TRP A 110 -0.53 3.79 1.71
CA TRP A 110 -1.44 3.68 2.86
C TRP A 110 -0.97 4.57 3.99
N ARG A 111 -1.92 5.06 4.78
CA ARG A 111 -1.63 5.65 6.08
C ARG A 111 -1.73 4.53 7.11
N VAL A 112 -0.63 4.29 7.82
CA VAL A 112 -0.48 3.21 8.80
C VAL A 112 0.04 3.82 10.09
N GLU A 113 -0.69 3.64 11.19
CA GLU A 113 -0.32 4.19 12.50
C GLU A 113 0.24 3.10 13.41
N ASN A 114 -0.19 1.85 13.23
CA ASN A 114 0.33 0.70 13.95
C ASN A 114 0.53 -0.53 13.00
N PRO A 115 1.25 -1.57 13.44
CA PRO A 115 1.47 -2.77 12.63
C PRO A 115 0.21 -3.56 12.24
N GLU A 116 -0.87 -3.47 13.02
CA GLU A 116 -2.13 -4.14 12.68
C GLU A 116 -2.85 -3.41 11.55
N ASP A 117 -2.79 -2.07 11.51
CA ASP A 117 -3.30 -1.30 10.38
C ASP A 117 -2.59 -1.71 9.07
N LEU A 118 -1.28 -1.97 9.14
CA LEU A 118 -0.52 -2.46 7.98
C LEU A 118 -1.07 -3.80 7.49
N TYR A 119 -1.31 -4.73 8.42
CA TYR A 119 -1.88 -6.03 8.11
C TYR A 119 -3.26 -5.90 7.46
N ASP A 120 -4.16 -5.11 8.07
CA ASP A 120 -5.52 -4.92 7.59
C ASP A 120 -5.59 -4.28 6.19
N GLN A 121 -4.73 -3.27 5.93
CA GLN A 121 -4.63 -2.63 4.62
C GLN A 121 -4.03 -3.57 3.57
N ALA A 122 -2.98 -4.31 3.92
CA ALA A 122 -2.35 -5.27 3.03
C ALA A 122 -3.31 -6.42 2.70
N LEU A 123 -4.07 -6.95 3.66
CA LEU A 123 -5.03 -8.04 3.43
C LEU A 123 -6.13 -7.65 2.42
N GLN A 124 -6.51 -6.38 2.37
CA GLN A 124 -7.49 -5.88 1.39
C GLN A 124 -6.90 -5.71 -0.01
N PHE A 125 -5.59 -5.50 -0.11
CA PHE A 125 -4.91 -5.32 -1.38
C PHE A 125 -4.88 -6.63 -2.19
N PRO A 126 -5.27 -6.59 -3.48
CA PRO A 126 -5.39 -7.79 -4.30
C PRO A 126 -4.02 -8.21 -4.88
N PHE A 127 -3.11 -8.65 -4.00
CA PHE A 127 -1.78 -9.17 -4.38
C PHE A 127 -1.86 -10.28 -5.43
N GLU A 128 -2.95 -11.06 -5.43
CA GLU A 128 -3.20 -12.16 -6.37
C GLU A 128 -3.36 -11.76 -7.84
N LYS A 129 -3.46 -10.45 -8.12
CA LYS A 129 -3.49 -9.89 -9.48
C LYS A 129 -2.08 -9.53 -10.00
N ILE A 130 -1.12 -9.39 -9.10
CA ILE A 130 0.25 -8.93 -9.40
C ILE A 130 1.23 -10.10 -9.27
N LEU A 131 1.08 -10.91 -8.22
CA LEU A 131 1.97 -12.01 -7.88
C LEU A 131 1.36 -13.35 -8.30
N ASN A 132 2.21 -14.27 -8.75
CA ASN A 132 1.86 -15.64 -9.08
C ASN A 132 2.51 -16.61 -8.08
N SER A 133 1.87 -17.76 -7.81
CA SER A 133 2.36 -18.80 -6.90
C SER A 133 3.64 -19.48 -7.37
N GLU A 134 3.85 -19.53 -8.69
CA GLU A 134 5.03 -20.14 -9.31
C GLU A 134 6.32 -19.35 -9.06
N HIS A 135 6.19 -18.07 -8.72
CA HIS A 135 7.32 -17.18 -8.53
C HIS A 135 7.73 -17.07 -7.06
N SER A 136 9.01 -16.79 -6.87
CA SER A 136 9.59 -16.52 -5.57
C SER A 136 9.55 -15.02 -5.23
N LEU A 137 9.27 -14.71 -3.97
CA LEU A 137 9.09 -13.35 -3.47
C LEU A 137 10.08 -13.07 -2.34
N ARG A 138 10.70 -11.89 -2.38
CA ARG A 138 11.41 -11.29 -1.26
C ARG A 138 10.64 -10.07 -0.75
N ILE A 139 10.53 -9.96 0.57
CA ILE A 139 9.88 -8.82 1.20
C ILE A 139 10.90 -8.11 2.09
N ASP A 140 11.23 -6.89 1.70
CA ASP A 140 12.04 -5.98 2.49
C ASP A 140 11.19 -4.81 2.96
N SER A 141 11.48 -4.29 4.15
CA SER A 141 10.81 -3.10 4.67
C SER A 141 11.83 -2.14 5.29
N ALA A 142 11.58 -0.86 5.07
CA ALA A 142 12.29 0.23 5.72
C ALA A 142 11.24 1.05 6.46
N THR A 143 11.38 1.12 7.79
CA THR A 143 10.40 1.78 8.65
C THR A 143 11.02 2.95 9.39
N LYS A 144 10.17 3.91 9.76
CA LYS A 144 10.50 5.06 10.60
C LYS A 144 9.36 5.30 11.59
N ASP A 145 9.65 6.03 12.67
CA ASP A 145 8.67 6.57 13.61
C ASP A 145 7.73 5.51 14.25
N SER A 146 6.54 5.32 13.67
CA SER A 146 5.44 4.51 14.20
C SER A 146 5.69 3.00 14.11
N LEU A 147 6.43 2.55 13.11
CA LEU A 147 6.83 1.15 12.94
C LEU A 147 8.30 1.00 13.34
N LYS A 148 8.56 0.78 14.63
CA LYS A 148 9.94 0.76 15.16
C LYS A 148 10.78 -0.41 14.66
N ASP A 149 10.15 -1.55 14.39
CA ASP A 149 10.83 -2.77 13.95
C ASP A 149 10.44 -3.11 12.51
N SER A 150 11.39 -2.94 11.60
CA SER A 150 11.22 -3.29 10.19
C SER A 150 11.03 -4.79 9.99
N ARG A 151 11.72 -5.65 10.76
CA ARG A 151 11.54 -7.11 10.64
C ARG A 151 10.10 -7.48 11.00
N TYR A 152 9.56 -6.86 12.03
CA TYR A 152 8.16 -7.06 12.42
C TYR A 152 7.18 -6.62 11.32
N ALA A 153 7.40 -5.45 10.71
CA ALA A 153 6.60 -4.98 9.58
C ALA A 153 6.68 -5.93 8.37
N THR A 154 7.87 -6.45 8.06
CA THR A 154 8.07 -7.46 7.00
C THR A 154 7.27 -8.74 7.29
N TYR A 155 7.32 -9.27 8.52
CA TYR A 155 6.55 -10.46 8.88
C TYR A 155 5.04 -10.23 8.78
N LYS A 156 4.54 -9.09 9.27
CA LYS A 156 3.13 -8.72 9.16
C LYS A 156 2.66 -8.59 7.72
N LEU A 157 3.45 -7.95 6.86
CA LEU A 157 3.13 -7.84 5.44
C LEU A 157 3.11 -9.21 4.75
N LYS A 158 4.10 -10.07 5.04
CA LYS A 158 4.15 -11.44 4.54
C LYS A 158 2.90 -12.23 4.93
N ASP A 159 2.52 -12.18 6.20
CA ASP A 159 1.36 -12.90 6.71
C ASP A 159 0.06 -12.40 6.04
N ALA A 160 -0.10 -11.08 5.88
CA ALA A 160 -1.24 -10.50 5.16
C ALA A 160 -1.32 -10.96 3.69
N ILE A 161 -0.18 -11.01 2.98
CA ILE A 161 -0.11 -11.52 1.61
C ILE A 161 -0.53 -13.00 1.59
N PHE A 162 0.01 -13.82 2.48
CA PHE A 162 -0.25 -15.26 2.49
C PHE A 162 -1.71 -15.57 2.83
N ASP A 163 -2.27 -14.86 3.81
CA ASP A 163 -3.67 -14.99 4.18
C ASP A 163 -4.60 -14.46 3.08
N ARG A 164 -4.19 -13.42 2.35
CA ARG A 164 -4.91 -12.97 1.15
C ARG A 164 -4.98 -14.08 0.10
N PHE A 165 -3.87 -14.74 -0.22
CA PHE A 165 -3.85 -15.86 -1.17
C PHE A 165 -4.73 -17.03 -0.71
N ARG A 166 -4.62 -17.42 0.57
CA ARG A 166 -5.48 -18.46 1.17
C ARG A 166 -6.96 -18.11 1.10
N SER A 167 -7.33 -16.87 1.40
CA SER A 167 -8.73 -16.41 1.33
C SER A 167 -9.32 -16.47 -0.09
N LYS A 168 -8.45 -16.45 -1.11
CA LYS A 168 -8.82 -16.59 -2.53
C LYS A 168 -8.71 -18.03 -3.04
N GLY A 169 -8.36 -18.99 -2.18
CA GLY A 169 -8.16 -20.38 -2.58
C GLY A 169 -6.96 -20.59 -3.51
N LYS A 170 -5.97 -19.70 -3.45
CA LYS A 170 -4.72 -19.80 -4.22
C LYS A 170 -3.56 -20.22 -3.31
N GLU A 171 -2.57 -20.88 -3.90
CA GLU A 171 -1.31 -21.15 -3.20
C GLU A 171 -0.49 -19.87 -3.07
N PRO A 172 0.11 -19.57 -1.89
CA PRO A 172 0.97 -18.42 -1.74
C PRO A 172 2.30 -18.61 -2.49
N PRO A 173 2.95 -17.52 -2.94
CA PRO A 173 4.27 -17.60 -3.56
C PRO A 173 5.34 -18.11 -2.59
N LYS A 174 6.40 -18.72 -3.13
CA LYS A 174 7.55 -19.16 -2.33
C LYS A 174 8.35 -17.95 -1.86
N ILE A 175 9.00 -18.04 -0.69
CA ILE A 175 9.92 -16.98 -0.23
C ILE A 175 11.35 -17.39 -0.53
N SER A 176 12.08 -16.55 -1.27
CA SER A 176 13.52 -16.70 -1.55
C SER A 176 14.23 -15.39 -1.23
N ARG A 177 15.35 -15.45 -0.52
CA ARG A 177 16.15 -14.24 -0.19
C ARG A 177 17.31 -14.01 -1.16
N GLU A 178 17.79 -15.09 -1.77
CA GLU A 178 18.99 -15.11 -2.61
C GLU A 178 18.66 -14.75 -4.04
N GLU A 179 17.73 -15.49 -4.65
CA GLU A 179 17.27 -15.30 -6.03
C GLU A 179 15.74 -15.20 -6.05
N PRO A 180 15.17 -14.03 -5.70
CA PRO A 180 13.76 -13.78 -5.86
C PRO A 180 13.40 -13.36 -7.29
N ASP A 181 12.24 -13.79 -7.77
CA ASP A 181 11.64 -13.27 -9.00
C ASP A 181 10.99 -11.88 -8.78
N PHE A 182 10.50 -11.64 -7.55
CA PHE A 182 9.82 -10.41 -7.12
C PHE A 182 10.35 -9.86 -5.79
#